data_AF-A0A699T636-F1
#
_entry.id   AF-A0A699T636-F1
#
_cell.length_a   1.000
_cell.length_b   1.000
_cell.length_c   1.000
_cell.angle_alpha   90.00
_cell.angle_beta   90.00
_cell.angle_gamma   90.00
#
_symmetry.space_group_name_H-M   'P 1'
#
loop_
_entity.id
_entity.type
_entity.pdbx_description
1 polymer ?
#
loop_
_entity_poly.entity_id
_entity_poly.type
_entity_poly.pdbx_seq_one_letter_code
_entity_poly.pdbx_strand_id
1 'polypeptide(L)'
;MGLWYPKDTSFELTAFSESDHVGCLDSRKSTSGGIQFLGSDKLISWSSKKQDCTSMSSAEAEYVSLSACCAQLADLFTKALPEARFKYLVRRLGMRCLTPAELEAVANESA
;
A
#
# COMPACT_ATOMS: atom_id res chain seq x y z
N MET A 1 -9.90 15.18 -14.80
CA MET A 1 -9.05 14.01 -15.08
C MET A 1 -9.64 12.84 -14.32
N GLY A 2 -9.93 11.73 -15.00
CA GLY A 2 -10.35 10.48 -14.39
C GLY A 2 -9.19 9.49 -14.30
N LEU A 3 -9.26 8.52 -13.38
CA LEU A 3 -8.32 7.41 -13.30
C LEU A 3 -9.07 6.13 -13.68
N TRP A 4 -8.64 5.48 -14.76
CA TRP A 4 -9.27 4.28 -15.28
C TRP A 4 -8.49 3.04 -14.89
N TYR A 5 -9.21 2.02 -14.42
CA TYR A 5 -8.68 0.72 -14.04
C TYR A 5 -9.15 -0.36 -15.00
N PRO A 6 -8.28 -1.33 -15.37
CA PRO A 6 -8.69 -2.49 -16.15
C PRO A 6 -9.77 -3.29 -15.42
N LYS A 7 -10.87 -3.57 -16.11
CA LYS A 7 -12.04 -4.31 -15.59
C LYS A 7 -11.69 -5.77 -15.20
N ASP A 8 -10.62 -6.29 -15.78
CA ASP A 8 -10.25 -7.71 -15.74
C ASP A 8 -9.49 -8.09 -14.46
N THR A 9 -9.11 -7.11 -13.64
CA THR A 9 -8.41 -7.33 -12.37
C THR A 9 -9.32 -7.01 -11.19
N SER A 10 -9.43 -7.94 -10.24
CA SER A 10 -10.12 -7.69 -8.97
C SER A 10 -9.50 -6.48 -8.27
N PHE A 11 -10.34 -5.64 -7.65
CA PHE A 11 -9.90 -4.48 -6.87
C PHE A 11 -9.83 -4.84 -5.38
N GLU A 12 -9.19 -5.96 -5.06
CA GLU A 12 -9.03 -6.43 -3.69
C GLU A 12 -7.75 -5.87 -3.09
N LEU A 13 -7.82 -5.29 -1.90
CA LEU A 13 -6.65 -4.79 -1.20
C LEU A 13 -6.24 -5.79 -0.13
N THR A 14 -5.06 -6.39 -0.27
CA THR A 14 -4.52 -7.38 0.66
C THR A 14 -3.22 -6.86 1.25
N ALA A 15 -3.06 -6.94 2.56
CA ALA A 15 -1.82 -6.58 3.22
C ALA A 15 -1.44 -7.57 4.30
N PHE A 16 -0.14 -7.80 4.43
CA PHE A 16 0.44 -8.65 5.45
C PHE A 16 1.41 -7.81 6.28
N SER A 17 1.46 -8.09 7.58
CA SER A 17 2.38 -7.47 8.53
C SER A 17 3.02 -8.53 9.40
N GLU A 18 4.31 -8.38 9.66
CA GLU A 18 5.11 -9.26 10.50
C GLU A 18 5.92 -8.38 11.45
N SER A 19 6.32 -8.90 12.61
CA SER A 19 7.40 -8.32 13.38
C SER A 19 8.26 -9.38 14.02
N ASP A 20 9.57 -9.15 14.06
CA ASP A 20 10.41 -9.88 15.01
C ASP A 20 10.18 -9.32 16.44
N HIS A 21 10.48 -10.12 17.46
CA HIS A 21 10.55 -9.64 18.84
C HIS A 21 12.02 -9.62 19.24
N VAL A 22 12.51 -8.45 19.69
CA VAL A 22 13.91 -8.30 20.14
C VAL A 22 14.91 -8.65 19.03
N GLY A 23 14.55 -8.43 17.75
CA GLY A 23 15.38 -8.85 16.61
C GLY A 23 16.72 -8.12 16.50
N CYS A 24 16.83 -6.90 17.02
CA CYS A 24 18.11 -6.20 17.10
C CYS A 24 18.85 -6.53 18.41
N LEU A 25 19.99 -7.21 18.32
CA LEU A 25 20.81 -7.59 19.48
C LEU A 25 21.26 -6.40 20.34
N ASP A 26 21.68 -5.31 19.69
CA ASP A 26 22.23 -4.14 20.38
C ASP A 26 21.17 -3.35 21.14
N SER A 27 20.05 -3.05 20.46
CA SER A 27 19.02 -2.17 21.03
C SER A 27 17.82 -2.92 21.60
N ARG A 28 17.75 -4.24 21.40
CA ARG A 28 16.61 -5.10 21.75
C ARG A 28 15.28 -4.66 21.12
N LYS A 29 15.34 -3.86 20.05
CA LYS A 29 14.14 -3.36 19.36
C LYS A 29 13.70 -4.34 18.28
N SER A 30 12.39 -4.42 18.12
CA SER A 30 11.70 -5.20 17.11
C SER A 30 11.87 -4.56 15.72
N THR A 31 11.70 -5.34 14.65
CA THR A 31 11.64 -4.90 13.26
C THR A 31 10.27 -5.23 12.71
N SER A 32 9.52 -4.22 12.28
CA SER A 32 8.25 -4.37 11.60
C SER A 32 8.48 -4.58 10.10
N GLY A 33 7.87 -5.61 9.54
CA GLY A 33 7.77 -5.85 8.11
C GLY A 33 6.33 -5.69 7.63
N GLY A 34 6.14 -5.21 6.41
CA GLY A 34 4.81 -5.14 5.80
C GLY A 34 4.89 -5.18 4.28
N ILE A 35 3.90 -5.83 3.67
CA ILE A 35 3.73 -5.91 2.21
C ILE A 35 2.27 -5.66 1.87
N GLN A 36 2.03 -4.87 0.82
CA GLN A 36 0.68 -4.48 0.41
C GLN A 36 0.48 -4.76 -1.09
N PHE A 37 -0.64 -5.38 -1.42
CA PHE A 37 -1.06 -5.76 -2.76
C PHE A 37 -2.39 -5.11 -3.11
N LEU A 38 -2.57 -4.78 -4.39
CA LEU A 38 -3.84 -4.37 -4.96
C LEU A 38 -4.20 -5.26 -6.16
N GLY A 39 -5.34 -5.93 -6.09
CA GLY A 39 -5.66 -7.10 -6.91
C GLY A 39 -4.86 -8.32 -6.49
N SER A 40 -4.95 -9.39 -7.27
CA SER A 40 -4.40 -10.70 -6.91
C SER A 40 -2.85 -10.77 -6.89
N ASP A 41 -2.15 -9.88 -7.59
CA ASP A 41 -0.70 -10.03 -7.84
C ASP A 41 0.12 -8.73 -7.84
N LYS A 42 -0.50 -7.55 -7.73
CA LYS A 42 0.22 -6.28 -7.90
C LYS A 42 0.72 -5.73 -6.56
N LEU A 43 1.99 -6.01 -6.24
CA LEU A 43 2.68 -5.39 -5.11
C LEU A 43 2.79 -3.87 -5.32
N ILE A 44 2.19 -3.10 -4.41
CA ILE A 44 2.13 -1.64 -4.45
C ILE A 44 3.15 -0.99 -3.51
N SER A 45 3.42 -1.62 -2.37
CA SER A 45 4.29 -1.10 -1.33
C SER A 45 4.81 -2.24 -0.47
N TRP A 46 6.01 -2.03 0.08
CA TRP A 46 6.61 -2.89 1.07
C TRP A 46 7.43 -2.03 2.04
N SER A 47 7.59 -2.48 3.27
CA SER A 47 8.45 -1.81 4.24
C SER A 47 9.09 -2.81 5.19
N SER A 48 10.29 -2.48 5.62
CA SER A 48 10.96 -3.11 6.76
C SER A 48 11.55 -1.97 7.58
N LYS A 49 11.06 -1.80 8.81
CA LYS A 49 11.42 -0.69 9.68
C LYS A 49 11.66 -1.18 11.10
N LYS A 50 12.83 -0.87 11.65
CA LYS A 50 13.10 -1.03 13.08
C LYS A 50 12.14 -0.16 13.89
N GLN A 51 11.48 -0.75 14.89
CA GLN A 51 10.55 -0.03 15.77
C GLN A 51 11.31 1.03 16.58
N ASP A 52 10.61 2.12 16.88
CA ASP A 52 11.20 3.26 17.59
C ASP A 52 11.32 2.99 19.10
N CYS A 53 10.42 2.19 19.66
CA CYS A 53 10.48 1.68 21.04
C CYS A 53 10.82 0.19 21.09
N THR A 54 11.26 -0.28 22.25
CA THR A 54 11.42 -1.70 22.54
C THR A 54 10.07 -2.26 22.99
N SER A 55 9.53 -3.24 22.26
CA SER A 55 8.31 -3.94 22.66
C SER A 55 8.59 -4.85 23.85
N MET A 56 7.67 -4.92 24.81
CA MET A 56 7.80 -5.79 25.99
C MET A 56 7.29 -7.22 25.73
N SER A 57 6.64 -7.45 24.61
CA SER A 57 6.14 -8.76 24.16
C SER A 57 6.13 -8.88 22.64
N SER A 58 6.00 -10.09 22.12
CA SER A 58 5.78 -10.34 20.68
C SER A 58 4.44 -9.78 20.21
N ALA A 59 3.37 -9.96 21.00
CA ALA A 59 2.04 -9.44 20.66
C ALA A 59 2.02 -7.91 20.51
N GLU A 60 2.76 -7.19 21.36
CA GLU A 60 2.92 -5.74 21.22
C GLU A 60 3.69 -5.38 19.96
N ALA A 61 4.79 -6.10 19.65
CA ALA A 61 5.55 -5.88 18.43
C ALA A 61 4.70 -6.09 17.17
N GLU A 62 3.89 -7.15 17.15
CA GLU A 62 3.00 -7.49 16.05
C GLU A 62 1.91 -6.43 15.88
N TYR A 63 1.30 -5.99 16.99
CA TYR A 63 0.31 -4.92 16.98
C TYR A 63 0.87 -3.61 16.43
N VAL A 64 2.09 -3.23 16.84
CA VAL A 64 2.78 -2.04 16.29
C VAL A 64 3.02 -2.20 14.80
N SER A 65 3.46 -3.37 14.32
CA SER A 65 3.65 -3.64 12.89
C SER A 65 2.34 -3.55 12.10
N LEU A 66 1.27 -4.19 12.59
CA LEU A 66 -0.05 -4.16 11.98
C LEU A 66 -0.60 -2.73 11.91
N SER A 67 -0.47 -1.96 12.99
CA SER A 67 -0.91 -0.56 13.04
C SER A 67 -0.20 0.31 12.00
N ALA A 68 1.12 0.14 11.83
CA ALA A 68 1.90 0.85 10.83
C ALA A 68 1.50 0.43 9.40
N CYS A 69 1.22 -0.86 9.18
CA CYS A 69 0.75 -1.37 7.90
C CYS A 69 -0.61 -0.76 7.52
N CYS A 70 -1.58 -0.73 8.45
CA CYS A 70 -2.88 -0.10 8.25
C CYS A 70 -2.76 1.40 7.95
N ALA A 71 -1.87 2.12 8.64
CA ALA A 71 -1.62 3.53 8.38
C ALA A 71 -1.07 3.77 6.95
N GLN A 72 -0.14 2.93 6.48
CA GLN A 72 0.38 3.02 5.10
C GLN A 72 -0.71 2.78 4.05
N LEU A 73 -1.63 1.84 4.30
CA LEU A 73 -2.78 1.61 3.42
C LEU A 73 -3.72 2.82 3.40
N ALA A 74 -4.08 3.36 4.57
CA ALA A 74 -4.92 4.54 4.66
C ALA A 74 -4.29 5.73 3.93
N ASP A 75 -2.98 5.94 4.11
CA ASP A 75 -2.22 7.01 3.45
C ASP A 75 -2.27 6.91 1.92
N LEU A 76 -2.27 5.70 1.36
CA LEU A 76 -2.36 5.49 -0.08
C LEU A 76 -3.64 6.07 -0.69
N PHE A 77 -4.75 6.05 0.05
CA PHE A 77 -6.06 6.48 -0.42
C PHE A 77 -6.49 7.86 0.09
N THR A 78 -5.87 8.35 1.16
CA THR A 78 -6.30 9.59 1.83
C THR A 78 -5.32 10.74 1.72
N LYS A 79 -4.02 10.45 1.50
CA LYS A 79 -2.99 11.49 1.39
C LYS A 79 -2.65 11.78 -0.07
N ALA A 80 -2.28 13.04 -0.32
CA ALA A 80 -1.69 13.42 -1.59
C ALA A 80 -0.38 12.64 -1.80
N LEU A 81 -0.27 11.95 -2.92
CA LEU A 81 0.92 11.19 -3.28
C LEU A 81 1.91 12.10 -4.03
N PRO A 82 3.22 12.03 -3.73
CA PRO A 82 4.22 12.65 -4.57
C PRO A 82 4.09 12.17 -6.02
N GLU A 83 4.33 13.07 -6.99
CA GLU A 83 4.14 12.76 -8.41
C GLU A 83 4.90 11.50 -8.85
N ALA A 84 6.12 11.30 -8.34
CA ALA A 84 6.91 10.10 -8.62
C ALA A 84 6.22 8.81 -8.13
N ARG A 85 5.63 8.84 -6.92
CA ARG A 85 4.93 7.69 -6.34
C ARG A 85 3.61 7.44 -7.05
N PHE A 86 2.89 8.51 -7.42
CA PHE A 86 1.69 8.41 -8.25
C PHE A 86 2.00 7.77 -9.61
N LYS A 87 3.01 8.27 -10.34
CA LYS A 87 3.44 7.69 -11.62
C LYS A 87 3.87 6.23 -11.50
N TYR A 88 4.59 5.88 -10.44
CA TYR A 88 4.94 4.49 -10.15
C TYR A 88 3.70 3.61 -10.01
N LEU A 89 2.71 4.03 -9.22
CA LEU A 89 1.48 3.28 -8.99
C LEU A 89 0.63 3.17 -10.26
N VAL A 90 0.46 4.25 -11.02
CA VAL A 90 -0.27 4.24 -12.31
C VAL A 90 0.33 3.19 -13.24
N ARG A 91 1.66 3.19 -13.41
CA ARG A 91 2.37 2.23 -14.25
C ARG A 91 2.25 0.80 -13.72
N ARG A 92 2.43 0.60 -12.41
CA ARG A 92 2.42 -0.72 -11.78
C ARG A 92 1.03 -1.36 -11.81
N LEU A 93 0.00 -0.54 -11.68
CA LEU A 93 -1.39 -1.00 -11.59
C LEU A 93 -2.06 -1.11 -12.95
N GLY A 94 -1.40 -0.65 -14.01
CA GLY A 94 -1.95 -0.62 -15.37
C GLY A 94 -3.06 0.42 -15.51
N MET A 95 -3.06 1.44 -14.67
CA MET A 95 -4.06 2.50 -14.74
C MET A 95 -3.74 3.48 -15.86
N ARG A 96 -4.78 4.16 -16.34
CA ARG A 96 -4.65 5.25 -17.30
C ARG A 96 -5.27 6.52 -16.73
N CYS A 97 -4.56 7.63 -16.84
CA CYS A 97 -5.14 8.95 -16.59
C CYS A 97 -5.91 9.38 -17.84
N LEU A 98 -7.20 9.64 -17.70
CA LEU A 98 -8.08 10.09 -18.77
C LEU A 98 -8.35 11.58 -18.68
N THR A 99 -8.28 12.25 -19.82
CA THR A 99 -8.77 13.61 -19.99
C THR A 99 -10.30 13.68 -19.88
N PRO A 100 -10.90 14.86 -19.61
CA PRO A 100 -12.35 14.99 -19.58
C PRO A 100 -13.04 14.51 -20.87
N ALA A 101 -12.44 14.80 -22.04
CA ALA A 101 -12.98 14.36 -23.33
C ALA A 101 -12.94 12.83 -23.50
N GLU A 102 -11.85 12.18 -23.09
CA GLU A 102 -11.76 10.71 -23.11
C GLU A 102 -12.75 10.07 -22.12
N LEU A 103 -13.01 10.71 -20.98
CA LEU A 103 -13.96 10.23 -20.00
C LEU A 103 -15.40 10.26 -20.53
N GLU A 104 -15.78 11.35 -21.22
CA GLU A 104 -17.09 11.46 -21.90
C GLU A 104 -17.23 10.43 -23.03
N ALA A 105 -16.17 10.20 -23.82
CA ALA A 105 -16.18 9.18 -24.87
C ALA A 105 -16.43 7.77 -24.31
N VAL A 106 -15.71 7.38 -23.24
CA VAL A 106 -15.88 6.07 -22.60
C VAL A 106 -17.27 5.90 -21.96
N ALA A 107 -17.84 6.98 -21.41
CA ALA A 107 -19.18 6.95 -20.83
C ALA A 107 -20.27 6.75 -21.91
N ASN A 108 -20.08 7.31 -23.11
CA ASN A 108 -21.02 7.20 -24.22
C ASN A 108 -20.90 5.88 -25.00
N GLU A 109 -19.72 5.25 -25.03
CA GLU A 109 -19.51 3.91 -25.64
C GLU A 109 -20.12 2.76 -24.81
N SER A 110 -20.43 3.01 -23.54
CA SER A 110 -20.97 2.01 -22.62
C SER A 110 -22.51 1.99 -22.54
N ALA A 111 -23.19 2.85 -23.32
CA ALA A 111 -24.65 3.01 -23.39
C ALA A 111 -25.21 2.39 -24.67
#